data_AF-A0A317ND74-F1
#
_entry.id   AF-A0A317ND74-F1
#
_cell.length_a   1.000
_cell.length_b   1.000
_cell.length_c   1.000
_cell.angle_alpha   90.00
_cell.angle_beta   90.00
_cell.angle_gamma   90.00
#
_symmetry.space_group_name_H-M   'P 1'
#
loop_
_entity.id
_entity.type
_entity.pdbx_description
1 polymer ?
#
loop_
_entity_poly.entity_id
_entity_poly.type
_entity_poly.pdbx_seq_one_letter_code
_entity_poly.pdbx_strand_id
1 'polypeptide(L)'
;MVRNKVDVYREANPDEFHTWTTRYGCVVQFWGHRVYYGRCQDCSGLVTTRRNIRRYRHKPITQIGRWPSRCPECAEAAWEKHNDQARYRMARLRARRKCSECMVDKYCPNHA
;
A
#
# COMPACT_ATOMS: atom_id res chain seq x y z
N MET A 1 31.52 4.66 16.03
CA MET A 1 30.10 4.93 15.70
C MET A 1 29.54 5.80 16.82
N VAL A 2 29.10 7.02 16.53
CA VAL A 2 28.54 7.91 17.57
C VAL A 2 27.12 7.45 17.89
N ARG A 3 26.87 7.04 19.13
CA ARG A 3 25.53 6.64 19.59
C ARG A 3 24.60 7.85 19.60
N ASN A 4 23.41 7.73 18.99
CA ASN A 4 22.39 8.78 19.04
C ASN A 4 21.59 8.65 20.35
N LYS A 5 21.02 9.75 20.86
CA LYS A 5 20.11 9.80 22.02
C LYS A 5 19.02 8.71 21.99
N VAL A 6 18.49 8.40 20.80
CA VAL A 6 17.47 7.34 20.63
C VAL A 6 18.03 5.95 20.93
N ASP A 7 19.29 5.68 20.57
CA ASP A 7 19.91 4.37 20.80
C ASP A 7 20.25 4.19 22.29
N VAL A 8 20.73 5.25 22.95
CA VAL A 8 20.96 5.28 24.41
C VAL A 8 19.66 5.04 25.18
N TYR A 9 18.57 5.69 24.78
CA TYR A 9 17.26 5.50 25.40
C TYR A 9 16.75 4.05 25.27
N ARG A 10 16.92 3.43 24.09
CA ARG A 10 16.51 2.04 23.84
C ARG A 10 17.32 1.02 24.64
N GLU A 11 18.61 1.27 24.83
CA GLU A 11 19.48 0.42 25.66
C GLU A 11 19.11 0.53 27.15
N ALA A 12 18.76 1.73 27.62
CA ALA A 12 18.36 1.98 29.01
C ALA A 12 16.94 1.49 29.34
N ASN A 13 16.07 1.34 28.33
CA ASN A 13 14.67 0.92 28.51
C ASN A 13 14.38 -0.32 27.64
N PRO A 14 14.93 -1.49 27.99
CA PRO A 14 14.78 -2.71 27.19
C PRO A 14 13.33 -3.21 27.13
N ASP A 15 12.51 -2.96 28.14
CA ASP A 15 11.13 -3.46 28.17
C ASP A 15 10.11 -2.43 27.66
N GLU A 16 10.57 -1.29 27.16
CA GLU A 16 9.66 -0.23 26.72
C GLU A 16 9.09 -0.51 25.33
N PHE A 17 7.77 -0.57 25.28
CA PHE A 17 6.99 -0.69 24.06
C PHE A 17 6.03 0.49 23.93
N HIS A 18 5.84 0.97 22.70
CA HIS A 18 4.88 2.01 22.39
C HIS A 18 3.76 1.42 21.53
N THR A 19 2.50 1.57 21.97
CA THR A 19 1.34 1.04 21.25
C THR A 19 0.41 2.14 20.79
N TRP A 20 -0.29 1.90 19.67
CA TRP A 20 -1.41 2.75 19.24
C TRP A 20 -2.37 1.97 18.36
N THR A 21 -3.63 2.40 18.35
CA THR A 21 -4.68 1.82 17.54
C THR A 21 -4.82 2.54 16.20
N THR A 22 -5.32 1.80 15.21
CA THR A 22 -5.65 2.27 13.86
C THR A 22 -7.10 1.87 13.59
N ARG A 23 -7.67 2.35 12.48
CA ARG A 23 -9.04 1.99 12.08
C ARG A 23 -9.31 0.48 12.02
N TYR A 24 -8.30 -0.32 11.68
CA TYR A 24 -8.46 -1.75 11.42
C TYR A 24 -7.62 -2.66 12.33
N GLY A 25 -6.85 -2.11 13.26
CA GLY A 25 -5.91 -2.91 14.05
C GLY A 25 -5.08 -2.09 15.03
N CYS A 26 -4.03 -2.68 15.57
CA CYS A 26 -3.12 -2.08 16.53
C CYS A 26 -1.67 -2.22 16.05
N VAL A 27 -0.82 -1.31 16.51
CA VAL A 27 0.61 -1.34 16.27
C VAL A 27 1.33 -1.38 17.62
N VAL A 28 2.36 -2.22 17.70
CA VAL A 28 3.30 -2.26 18.81
C VAL A 28 4.69 -1.96 18.26
N GLN A 29 5.34 -0.97 18.84
CA GLN A 29 6.70 -0.56 18.52
C GLN A 29 7.65 -0.94 19.64
N PHE A 30 8.72 -1.67 19.32
CA PHE A 30 9.77 -2.06 20.25
C PHE A 30 11.07 -2.34 19.48
N TRP A 31 12.23 -2.11 20.09
CA TRP A 31 13.55 -2.52 19.56
C TRP A 31 13.84 -2.20 18.08
N GLY A 32 13.38 -1.04 17.61
CA GLY A 32 13.55 -0.67 16.21
C GLY A 32 12.69 -1.50 15.24
N HIS A 33 11.65 -2.15 15.73
CA HIS A 33 10.60 -2.82 14.98
C HIS A 33 9.24 -2.18 15.25
N ARG A 34 8.36 -2.28 14.27
CA ARG A 34 6.92 -2.09 14.43
C ARG A 34 6.21 -3.33 13.94
N VAL A 35 5.36 -3.86 14.80
CA VAL A 35 4.50 -5.00 14.51
C VAL A 35 3.06 -4.48 14.46
N TYR A 36 2.39 -4.70 13.35
CA TYR A 36 0.97 -4.45 13.19
C TYR A 36 0.20 -5.75 13.20
N TYR A 37 -0.95 -5.74 13.85
CA TYR A 37 -1.95 -6.80 13.77
C TYR A 37 -3.34 -6.15 13.67
N GLY A 38 -4.17 -6.64 12.78
CA GLY A 38 -5.49 -6.09 12.53
C GLY A 38 -6.39 -7.05 11.79
N ARG A 39 -7.57 -6.56 11.42
CA ARG A 39 -8.56 -7.29 10.64
C ARG A 39 -8.55 -6.81 9.21
N CYS A 40 -8.61 -7.75 8.27
CA CYS A 40 -8.81 -7.47 6.86
C CYS A 40 -10.14 -6.76 6.68
N GLN A 41 -10.15 -5.67 5.91
CA GLN A 41 -11.35 -4.91 5.62
C GLN A 41 -12.42 -5.73 4.87
N ASP A 42 -12.03 -6.74 4.09
CA ASP A 42 -12.96 -7.46 3.20
C ASP A 42 -13.40 -8.80 3.80
N CYS A 43 -12.47 -9.61 4.34
CA CYS A 43 -12.78 -10.93 4.88
C CYS A 43 -12.76 -11.01 6.41
N SER A 44 -12.43 -9.92 7.11
CA SER A 44 -12.21 -9.88 8.57
C SER A 44 -11.09 -10.80 9.09
N GLY A 45 -10.36 -11.49 8.20
CA GLY A 45 -9.22 -12.34 8.55
C GLY A 45 -8.07 -11.55 9.19
N LEU A 46 -7.21 -12.24 9.93
CA LEU A 46 -6.07 -11.62 10.61
C LEU A 46 -5.05 -11.10 9.59
N VAL A 47 -4.64 -9.85 9.77
CA VAL A 47 -3.58 -9.21 8.98
C VAL A 47 -2.46 -8.85 9.92
N THR A 48 -1.25 -9.35 9.66
CA THR A 48 -0.06 -9.00 10.43
C THR A 48 1.05 -8.48 9.53
N THR A 49 1.87 -7.57 10.04
CA THR A 49 3.11 -7.17 9.37
C THR A 49 4.16 -6.73 10.38
N ARG A 50 5.43 -7.05 10.12
CA ARG A 50 6.58 -6.60 10.90
C ARG A 50 7.47 -5.73 10.03
N ARG A 51 7.84 -4.56 10.53
CA ARG A 51 8.67 -3.57 9.82
C ARG A 51 9.83 -3.11 10.68
N ASN A 52 11.00 -2.94 10.07
CA ASN A 52 12.17 -2.36 10.75
C ASN A 52 12.10 -0.82 10.66
N ILE A 53 12.32 -0.13 11.76
CA ILE A 53 12.44 1.34 11.89
C ILE A 53 13.86 1.80 11.49
N ARG A 54 14.55 1.02 10.65
CA ARG A 54 15.97 1.27 10.34
C ARG A 54 16.09 2.67 9.72
N ARG A 55 17.05 3.47 10.21
CA ARG A 55 17.51 4.70 9.55
C ARG A 55 18.21 4.29 8.25
N TYR A 56 17.47 4.03 7.19
CA TYR A 56 18.08 4.00 5.87
C TYR A 56 18.37 5.45 5.50
N ARG A 57 19.66 5.78 5.45
CA ARG A 57 20.25 7.08 5.09
C ARG A 57 19.72 7.72 3.79
N HIS A 58 18.87 6.99 3.05
CA HIS A 58 18.30 7.38 1.75
C HIS A 58 16.80 7.06 1.60
N LYS A 59 16.09 6.57 2.63
CA LYS A 59 14.63 6.36 2.54
C LYS A 59 13.90 7.13 3.63
N PRO A 60 12.90 7.94 3.27
CA PRO A 60 12.20 8.77 4.24
C PRO A 60 11.47 7.88 5.26
N ILE A 61 11.37 8.42 6.47
CA ILE A 61 10.63 7.97 7.66
C ILE A 61 9.15 7.57 7.37
N THR A 62 8.68 7.72 6.13
CA THR A 62 7.34 7.48 5.55
C THR A 62 6.70 6.09 5.75
N GLN A 63 7.35 5.12 6.39
CA GLN A 63 6.67 3.91 6.91
C GLN A 63 5.80 4.20 8.15
N ILE A 64 5.61 5.47 8.52
CA ILE A 64 4.67 5.93 9.56
C ILE A 64 3.19 5.84 9.11
N GLY A 65 2.88 5.95 7.81
CA GLY A 65 1.52 6.31 7.39
C GLY A 65 0.56 5.20 6.96
N ARG A 66 1.05 4.04 6.48
CA ARG A 66 0.17 3.03 5.85
C ARG A 66 0.41 1.62 6.35
N TRP A 67 -0.49 1.16 7.21
CA TRP A 67 -0.63 -0.24 7.62
C TRP A 67 -1.47 -1.00 6.58
N PRO A 68 -1.19 -2.29 6.36
CA PRO A 68 -1.98 -3.09 5.43
C PRO A 68 -3.45 -3.13 5.90
N SER A 69 -4.38 -2.76 5.02
CA SER A 69 -5.82 -2.83 5.29
C SER A 69 -6.45 -4.16 4.88
N ARG A 70 -5.73 -4.97 4.09
CA ARG A 70 -6.21 -6.24 3.53
C ARG A 70 -5.19 -7.35 3.81
N CYS A 71 -5.66 -8.59 3.92
CA CYS A 71 -4.79 -9.76 3.89
C CYS A 71 -4.23 -9.94 2.47
N PRO A 72 -3.17 -10.76 2.28
CA PRO A 72 -2.55 -10.96 0.97
C PRO A 72 -3.55 -11.35 -0.13
N GLU A 73 -4.46 -12.29 0.16
CA GLU A 73 -5.47 -12.77 -0.80
C GLU A 73 -6.43 -11.65 -1.22
N CYS A 74 -7.02 -10.93 -0.26
CA CYS A 74 -7.93 -9.82 -0.58
C CYS A 74 -7.21 -8.64 -1.23
N ALA A 75 -5.91 -8.46 -0.96
CA ALA A 75 -5.10 -7.44 -1.61
C ALA A 75 -4.83 -7.80 -3.08
N GLU A 76 -4.52 -9.06 -3.36
CA GLU A 76 -4.31 -9.58 -4.71
C GLU A 76 -5.58 -9.52 -5.55
N ALA A 77 -6.71 -9.99 -5.01
CA ALA A 77 -8.01 -9.89 -5.68
C ALA A 77 -8.40 -8.44 -6.00
N ALA A 78 -8.06 -7.49 -5.10
CA ALA A 78 -8.28 -6.07 -5.35
C ALA A 78 -7.45 -5.54 -6.52
N TRP A 79 -6.19 -5.96 -6.55
CA TRP A 79 -5.22 -5.54 -7.55
C TRP A 79 -5.60 -6.06 -8.93
N GLU A 80 -6.01 -7.33 -9.03
CA GLU A 80 -6.50 -7.94 -10.26
C GLU A 80 -7.75 -7.21 -10.77
N LYS A 81 -8.75 -6.99 -9.90
CA LYS A 81 -9.96 -6.24 -10.26
C LYS A 81 -9.64 -4.82 -10.75
N HIS A 82 -8.70 -4.13 -10.10
CA HIS A 82 -8.26 -2.81 -10.53
C HIS A 82 -7.63 -2.84 -11.93
N ASN A 83 -6.79 -3.84 -12.19
CA ASN A 83 -6.12 -3.99 -13.48
C ASN A 83 -7.09 -4.31 -14.61
N ASP A 84 -8.07 -5.17 -14.37
CA ASP A 84 -9.11 -5.45 -15.35
C ASP A 84 -9.94 -4.20 -15.67
N GLN A 85 -10.37 -3.46 -14.65
CA GLN A 85 -11.04 -2.18 -14.86
C GLN A 85 -10.17 -1.17 -15.63
N ALA A 86 -8.86 -1.16 -15.38
CA ALA A 86 -7.92 -0.33 -16.14
C ALA A 86 -7.84 -0.78 -17.61
N ARG A 87 -7.77 -2.09 -17.87
CA ARG A 87 -7.77 -2.66 -19.23
C ARG A 87 -9.02 -2.27 -20.01
N TYR A 88 -10.21 -2.40 -19.42
CA TYR A 88 -11.47 -1.99 -20.05
C TYR A 88 -11.49 -0.48 -20.37
N ARG A 89 -11.09 0.37 -19.41
CA ARG A 89 -10.99 1.82 -19.62
C ARG A 89 -10.03 2.17 -20.75
N MET A 90 -8.88 1.51 -20.81
CA MET A 90 -7.89 1.73 -21.87
C MET A 90 -8.39 1.24 -23.24
N ALA A 91 -9.07 0.09 -23.31
CA ALA A 91 -9.67 -0.40 -24.55
C ALA A 91 -10.72 0.58 -25.09
N ARG A 92 -11.61 1.08 -24.22
CA ARG A 92 -12.60 2.10 -24.57
C ARG A 92 -11.95 3.39 -25.07
N LEU A 93 -10.87 3.84 -24.42
CA LEU A 93 -10.13 5.02 -24.85
C LEU A 93 -9.45 4.82 -26.22
N ARG A 94 -8.86 3.64 -26.47
CA ARG A 94 -8.28 3.31 -27.79
C ARG A 94 -9.35 3.26 -28.87
N ALA A 95 -10.49 2.63 -28.62
CA ALA A 95 -11.62 2.61 -29.55
C ALA A 95 -12.12 4.02 -29.87
N ARG A 96 -12.25 4.90 -28.86
CA ARG A 96 -12.63 6.30 -29.06
C ARG A 96 -11.59 7.06 -29.89
N ARG A 97 -10.30 6.87 -29.62
CA ARG A 97 -9.21 7.50 -30.40
C ARG A 97 -9.22 7.05 -31.86
N LYS A 98 -9.37 5.74 -32.09
CA LYS A 98 -9.49 5.19 -33.43
C LYS A 98 -10.70 5.77 -34.17
N CYS A 99 -11.84 5.91 -33.50
CA CYS A 99 -13.03 6.55 -34.08
C CYS A 99 -12.79 8.04 -34.39
N SER A 100 -12.14 8.79 -33.50
CA SER A 100 -11.79 10.19 -33.77
C SER A 100 -10.78 10.36 -34.90
N GLU A 101 -9.82 9.44 -35.06
CA GLU A 101 -8.89 9.41 -36.20
C GLU A 101 -9.65 9.05 -37.50
N CYS A 102 -10.57 8.10 -37.42
CA CYS A 102 -11.48 7.75 -38.52
C CYS A 102 -12.51 8.83 -38.87
N MET A 103 -12.71 9.87 -38.05
CA MET A 103 -13.49 11.05 -38.43
C MET A 103 -12.66 12.09 -39.19
N VAL A 104 -11.32 11.96 -39.17
CA VAL A 104 -10.42 12.79 -39.98
C VAL A 104 -10.19 12.15 -41.37
N ASP A 105 -10.24 10.82 -41.46
CA ASP A 105 -10.26 10.08 -42.71
C ASP A 105 -11.70 9.89 -43.24
N LYS A 106 -12.02 10.47 -44.39
CA LYS A 106 -13.37 10.47 -45.02
C LYS A 106 -13.95 9.08 -45.41
N TYR A 107 -13.39 7.97 -44.93
CA TYR A 107 -13.68 6.61 -45.39
C TYR A 107 -13.73 5.54 -44.28
N CYS A 108 -14.47 5.78 -43.18
CA CYS A 108 -14.70 4.72 -42.17
C CYS A 108 -16.06 4.01 -42.37
N PRO A 109 -16.10 2.68 -42.57
CA PRO A 109 -17.31 1.94 -42.93
C PRO A 109 -18.22 1.54 -41.76
N ASN A 110 -17.98 2.02 -40.53
CA ASN A 110 -18.75 1.63 -39.34
C ASN A 110 -19.69 2.72 -38.81
N HIS A 111 -20.27 3.53 -39.69
CA HIS A 111 -21.46 4.31 -39.40
C HIS A 111 -22.65 3.67 -40.13
N ALA A 112 -23.22 2.65 -39.49
CA ALA A 112 -24.56 2.14 -39.75
C ALA A 112 -25.23 1.91 -38.39
#